data_AF-A0A4R0GFE7-F1
#
_entry.id   AF-A0A4R0GFE7-F1
#
_cell.length_a   1.000
_cell.length_b   1.000
_cell.length_c   1.000
_cell.angle_alpha   90.00
_cell.angle_beta   90.00
_cell.angle_gamma   90.00
#
_symmetry.space_group_name_H-M   'P 1'
#
loop_
_entity.id
_entity.type
_entity.pdbx_description
1 polymer ?
#
loop_
_entity_poly.entity_id
_entity_poly.type
_entity_poly.pdbx_seq_one_letter_code
_entity_poly.pdbx_strand_id
1 'polypeptide(L)'
;MTRTRPALSAATFAAPLLALATVAPFVAAALVGTAAPARAAGPVAVHTAPQPVAAPVVAGIGWQPVAAPQPPGPNVFIEVSPGTVVPGHLVGLRASCQDNSVGAIVVSDAFGRVAVQPQHGLLTGTAQVKDRVLPGSYRVKLECRGGETASTMLQVVRTVKPSRGPATGFGGGAGGVASGLLLPGGLALTVTGLVVWFAAARRRGAGG
;
A
#
# COMPACT_ATOMS: atom_id res chain seq x y z
N MET A 1 -39.60 4.23 28.72
CA MET A 1 -39.70 3.72 27.34
C MET A 1 -38.41 2.96 27.04
N THR A 2 -38.32 1.71 27.50
CA THR A 2 -38.50 0.46 26.73
C THR A 2 -37.22 0.03 26.02
N ARG A 3 -36.54 -0.94 26.67
CA ARG A 3 -35.43 -1.76 26.17
C ARG A 3 -35.75 -2.40 24.82
N THR A 4 -34.74 -2.58 23.97
CA THR A 4 -34.58 -3.85 23.25
C THR A 4 -33.12 -4.09 22.83
N ARG A 5 -32.48 -5.07 23.47
CA ARG A 5 -31.32 -5.79 22.93
C ARG A 5 -31.85 -6.97 22.12
N PRO A 6 -31.20 -7.33 21.02
CA PRO A 6 -31.03 -8.73 20.65
C PRO A 6 -29.55 -9.01 20.37
N ALA A 7 -29.06 -10.24 20.31
CA ALA A 7 -29.39 -11.54 20.89
C ALA A 7 -28.24 -12.41 20.38
N LEU A 8 -27.69 -13.26 21.25
CA LEU A 8 -26.63 -14.19 20.88
C LEU A 8 -27.14 -15.24 19.88
N SER A 9 -26.32 -15.57 18.89
CA SER A 9 -26.45 -16.86 18.18
C SER A 9 -25.15 -17.64 18.30
N ALA A 10 -25.21 -18.59 19.22
CA ALA A 10 -24.36 -19.76 19.26
C ALA A 10 -24.65 -20.64 18.03
N ALA A 11 -23.62 -21.14 17.37
CA ALA A 11 -23.75 -22.19 16.37
C ALA A 11 -22.70 -23.27 16.64
N THR A 12 -23.19 -24.32 17.28
CA THR A 12 -22.57 -25.62 17.52
C THR A 12 -22.60 -26.43 16.23
N PHE A 13 -21.46 -26.90 15.72
CA PHE A 13 -21.38 -27.99 14.75
C PHE A 13 -20.08 -28.77 15.03
N ALA A 14 -20.15 -29.92 15.70
CA ALA A 14 -20.47 -31.24 15.15
C ALA A 14 -19.36 -31.77 14.22
N ALA A 15 -18.56 -32.68 14.77
CA ALA A 15 -17.51 -33.44 14.08
C ALA A 15 -18.10 -34.49 13.12
N PRO A 16 -17.30 -34.91 12.13
CA PRO A 16 -17.30 -36.33 11.79
C PRO A 16 -15.89 -36.94 11.63
N LEU A 17 -15.83 -38.19 12.09
CA LEU A 17 -14.81 -39.22 11.87
C LEU A 17 -14.62 -39.54 10.38
N LEU A 18 -13.36 -39.76 9.95
CA LEU A 18 -12.92 -40.61 8.82
C LEU A 18 -11.38 -40.69 8.88
N ALA A 19 -10.81 -41.80 9.37
CA ALA A 19 -10.39 -42.99 8.60
C ALA A 19 -9.03 -42.84 7.89
N LEU A 20 -8.17 -43.84 8.12
CA LEU A 20 -6.76 -43.98 7.76
C LEU A 20 -6.45 -43.90 6.25
N ALA A 21 -5.25 -43.42 5.90
CA ALA A 21 -4.37 -44.10 4.93
C ALA A 21 -2.93 -43.55 4.98
N THR A 22 -1.98 -44.47 5.17
CA THR A 22 -0.51 -44.38 5.12
C THR A 22 0.04 -44.04 3.74
N VAL A 23 1.12 -43.25 3.59
CA VAL A 23 2.33 -43.52 2.73
C VAL A 23 3.51 -42.60 3.17
N ALA A 24 4.71 -43.17 3.13
CA ALA A 24 6.02 -42.78 3.66
C ALA A 24 6.80 -41.65 2.88
N PRO A 25 8.00 -41.22 3.35
CA PRO A 25 8.75 -40.05 2.89
C PRO A 25 9.91 -40.35 1.91
N PHE A 26 10.35 -39.35 1.14
CA PHE A 26 11.62 -39.30 0.40
C PHE A 26 12.17 -37.85 0.54
N VAL A 27 13.23 -37.53 1.29
CA VAL A 27 14.68 -37.87 1.22
C VAL A 27 15.47 -37.03 0.21
N ALA A 28 16.54 -36.41 0.75
CA ALA A 28 17.82 -35.99 0.15
C ALA A 28 17.86 -34.70 -0.70
N ALA A 29 18.65 -33.68 -0.30
CA ALA A 29 20.09 -33.45 -0.59
C ALA A 29 20.30 -32.90 -2.03
N ALA A 30 21.18 -31.97 -2.39
CA ALA A 30 22.50 -31.51 -1.93
C ALA A 30 22.70 -30.06 -2.48
N LEU A 31 23.34 -29.12 -1.79
CA LEU A 31 24.77 -28.76 -1.77
C LEU A 31 25.50 -28.66 -3.13
N VAL A 32 26.40 -27.66 -3.19
CA VAL A 32 27.47 -27.38 -4.19
C VAL A 32 27.01 -26.48 -5.35
N GLY A 33 27.70 -25.40 -5.78
CA GLY A 33 28.99 -24.82 -5.41
C GLY A 33 29.42 -23.74 -6.43
N THR A 34 30.21 -22.78 -5.95
CA THR A 34 31.32 -22.04 -6.61
C THR A 34 31.30 -21.73 -8.13
N ALA A 35 31.50 -20.46 -8.50
CA ALA A 35 32.75 -19.95 -9.11
C ALA A 35 32.59 -18.53 -9.67
N ALA A 36 33.49 -17.63 -9.26
CA ALA A 36 33.80 -16.38 -9.95
C ALA A 36 34.80 -16.63 -11.10
N PRO A 37 34.83 -15.75 -12.10
CA PRO A 37 36.12 -15.22 -12.52
C PRO A 37 36.12 -13.70 -12.80
N ALA A 38 37.35 -13.19 -12.81
CA ALA A 38 37.75 -11.80 -12.79
C ALA A 38 37.98 -11.19 -14.18
N ARG A 39 38.05 -9.85 -14.19
CA ARG A 39 38.82 -8.93 -15.07
C ARG A 39 38.50 -8.92 -16.57
N ALA A 40 38.17 -7.72 -17.06
CA ALA A 40 38.89 -7.08 -18.16
C ALA A 40 38.69 -5.56 -18.12
N ALA A 41 39.79 -4.82 -18.01
CA ALA A 41 39.83 -3.36 -18.19
C ALA A 41 39.75 -3.03 -19.68
N GLY A 42 38.84 -2.14 -20.06
CA GLY A 42 38.72 -1.62 -21.44
C GLY A 42 39.31 -0.20 -21.56
N PRO A 43 39.93 0.15 -22.70
CA PRO A 43 40.67 1.39 -22.87
C PRO A 43 39.79 2.64 -23.07
N VAL A 44 40.33 3.77 -22.62
CA VAL A 44 39.82 5.14 -22.76
C VAL A 44 39.82 5.53 -24.24
N ALA A 45 38.63 5.71 -24.83
CA ALA A 45 38.45 6.30 -26.15
C ALA A 45 38.27 7.82 -26.01
N VAL A 46 39.33 8.58 -26.28
CA VAL A 46 39.29 10.04 -26.45
C VAL A 46 38.62 10.33 -27.80
N HIS A 47 37.32 10.65 -27.78
CA HIS A 47 36.63 11.20 -28.94
C HIS A 47 36.87 12.71 -29.00
N THR A 48 37.72 13.13 -29.93
CA THR A 48 37.82 14.49 -30.42
C THR A 48 36.54 14.84 -31.17
N ALA A 49 35.69 15.68 -30.56
CA ALA A 49 34.49 16.19 -31.19
C ALA A 49 34.83 17.26 -32.26
N PRO A 50 34.32 17.15 -33.49
CA PRO A 50 34.38 18.24 -34.46
C PRO A 50 33.37 19.33 -34.09
N GLN A 51 33.82 20.59 -34.14
CA GLN A 51 32.97 21.75 -33.90
C GLN A 51 31.96 21.94 -35.04
N PRO A 52 30.66 22.12 -34.74
CA PRO A 52 29.69 22.48 -35.75
C PRO A 52 29.75 23.99 -36.03
N VAL A 53 30.01 24.29 -37.31
CA VAL A 53 29.82 25.59 -37.95
C VAL A 53 28.41 26.11 -37.73
N ALA A 54 28.32 27.38 -37.33
CA ALA A 54 27.08 28.11 -37.09
C ALA A 54 26.26 28.26 -38.39
N ALA A 55 25.02 27.78 -38.37
CA ALA A 55 24.01 28.07 -39.38
C ALA A 55 23.16 29.30 -38.96
N PRO A 56 22.68 30.12 -39.90
CA PRO A 56 21.89 31.30 -39.60
C PRO A 56 20.48 30.90 -39.13
N VAL A 57 20.10 31.35 -37.93
CA VAL A 57 18.77 31.12 -37.36
C VAL A 57 17.79 32.09 -37.99
N VAL A 58 16.90 31.54 -38.82
CA VAL A 58 15.69 32.21 -39.29
C VAL A 58 14.80 32.50 -38.08
N ALA A 59 14.61 33.78 -37.78
CA ALA A 59 13.62 34.23 -36.81
C ALA A 59 12.21 33.91 -37.33
N GLY A 60 11.58 32.87 -36.78
CA GLY A 60 10.24 32.49 -37.17
C GLY A 60 9.64 31.46 -36.22
N ILE A 61 8.55 31.88 -35.54
CA ILE A 61 7.63 31.05 -34.76
C ILE A 61 8.27 30.46 -33.48
N GLY A 62 8.20 31.24 -32.40
CA GLY A 62 8.70 30.84 -31.08
C GLY A 62 7.96 29.63 -30.53
N TRP A 63 8.57 28.45 -30.65
CA TRP A 63 8.27 27.30 -29.82
C TRP A 63 8.79 27.60 -28.42
N GLN A 64 7.97 28.23 -27.58
CA GLN A 64 8.27 28.32 -26.16
C GLN A 64 8.11 26.92 -25.56
N PRO A 65 9.16 26.29 -25.00
CA PRO A 65 8.99 25.07 -24.23
C PRO A 65 8.10 25.41 -23.03
N VAL A 66 6.93 24.79 -22.96
CA VAL A 66 6.10 24.78 -21.76
C VAL A 66 6.98 24.23 -20.65
N ALA A 67 7.35 25.08 -19.69
CA ALA A 67 8.11 24.69 -18.53
C ALA A 67 7.41 23.49 -17.87
N ALA A 68 8.15 22.40 -17.70
CA ALA A 68 7.66 21.24 -16.96
C ALA A 68 7.21 21.71 -15.57
N PRO A 69 6.09 21.21 -15.02
CA PRO A 69 5.64 21.59 -13.69
C PRO A 69 6.79 21.41 -12.68
N GLN A 70 7.30 22.53 -12.16
CA GLN A 70 8.30 22.54 -11.10
C GLN A 70 7.77 21.68 -9.94
N PRO A 71 8.51 20.68 -9.46
CA PRO A 71 8.12 19.96 -8.26
C PRO A 71 7.86 20.96 -7.13
N PRO A 72 6.74 20.84 -6.40
CA PRO A 72 6.48 21.72 -5.28
C PRO A 72 7.68 21.69 -4.32
N GLY A 73 8.09 22.87 -3.83
CA GLY A 73 9.12 22.93 -2.79
C GLY A 73 8.69 22.12 -1.56
N PRO A 74 9.63 21.71 -0.69
CA PRO A 74 9.35 20.76 0.41
C PRO A 74 8.25 21.19 1.40
N ASN A 75 7.83 22.47 1.38
CA ASN A 75 6.82 23.04 2.27
C ASN A 75 5.48 23.36 1.58
N VAL A 76 5.39 23.22 0.25
CA VAL A 76 4.18 23.52 -0.52
C VAL A 76 3.60 22.22 -1.03
N PHE A 77 2.44 21.80 -0.54
CA PHE A 77 1.81 20.55 -0.97
C PHE A 77 0.30 20.66 -1.00
N ILE A 78 -0.32 19.79 -1.78
CA ILE A 78 -1.76 19.59 -1.77
C ILE A 78 -2.07 18.10 -1.77
N GLU A 79 -2.89 17.71 -0.81
CA GLU A 79 -3.39 16.38 -0.58
C GLU A 79 -4.92 16.40 -0.71
N VAL A 80 -5.45 15.41 -1.42
CA VAL A 80 -6.88 15.25 -1.64
C VAL A 80 -7.29 13.92 -1.03
N SER A 81 -8.21 13.96 -0.07
CA SER A 81 -8.67 12.78 0.65
C SER A 81 -10.19 12.68 0.57
N PRO A 82 -10.76 11.62 -0.02
CA PRO A 82 -10.09 10.52 -0.73
C PRO A 82 -9.60 10.93 -2.15
N GLY A 83 -8.52 10.31 -2.62
CA GLY A 83 -7.98 10.52 -3.98
C GLY A 83 -8.77 9.80 -5.08
N THR A 84 -9.70 8.92 -4.72
CA THR A 84 -10.66 8.25 -5.60
C THR A 84 -12.07 8.55 -5.15
N VAL A 85 -12.89 9.12 -6.03
CA VAL A 85 -14.23 9.60 -5.65
C VAL A 85 -15.26 9.41 -6.76
N VAL A 86 -16.51 9.31 -6.35
CA VAL A 86 -17.69 9.22 -7.22
C VAL A 86 -18.24 10.65 -7.45
N PRO A 87 -18.80 10.96 -8.64
CA PRO A 87 -19.50 12.24 -8.86
C PRO A 87 -20.54 12.54 -7.77
N GLY A 88 -20.71 13.83 -7.43
CA GLY A 88 -21.67 14.30 -6.41
C GLY A 88 -21.19 14.21 -4.96
N HIS A 89 -20.04 13.59 -4.69
CA HIS A 89 -19.52 13.41 -3.32
C HIS A 89 -18.56 14.54 -2.91
N LEU A 90 -18.42 14.72 -1.59
CA LEU A 90 -17.49 15.66 -0.98
C LEU A 90 -16.10 15.03 -0.87
N VAL A 91 -15.08 15.83 -1.19
CA VAL A 91 -13.67 15.52 -0.93
C VAL A 91 -13.08 16.53 0.04
N GLY A 92 -12.22 16.05 0.93
CA GLY A 92 -11.38 16.87 1.79
C GLY A 92 -10.14 17.33 1.04
N LEU A 93 -9.84 18.62 1.14
CA LEU A 93 -8.63 19.24 0.62
C LEU A 93 -7.76 19.64 1.79
N ARG A 94 -6.51 19.19 1.78
CA ARG A 94 -5.49 19.60 2.75
C ARG A 94 -4.30 20.13 1.97
N ALA A 95 -3.90 21.35 2.26
CA ALA A 95 -2.82 22.01 1.57
C ALA A 95 -1.89 22.69 2.58
N SER A 96 -0.67 22.93 2.15
CA SER A 96 0.28 23.81 2.83
C SER A 96 0.90 24.71 1.79
N CYS A 97 0.96 26.01 2.10
CA CYS A 97 1.74 27.00 1.37
C CYS A 97 2.96 27.38 2.24
N GLN A 98 3.84 28.25 1.72
CA GLN A 98 4.95 28.80 2.52
C GLN A 98 4.41 29.67 3.68
N ASP A 99 3.37 30.46 3.41
CA ASP A 99 2.60 31.16 4.42
C ASP A 99 1.19 30.57 4.50
N ASN A 100 0.86 29.96 5.63
CA ASN A 100 -0.44 29.35 5.91
C ASN A 100 -1.38 30.29 6.69
N SER A 101 -0.97 31.55 6.93
CA SER A 101 -1.77 32.54 7.67
C SER A 101 -2.92 33.10 6.82
N VAL A 102 -2.84 32.95 5.50
CA VAL A 102 -3.80 33.47 4.53
C VAL A 102 -4.40 32.32 3.72
N GLY A 103 -5.70 32.39 3.43
CA GLY A 103 -6.37 31.41 2.59
C GLY A 103 -5.81 31.33 1.16
N ALA A 104 -5.90 30.14 0.57
CA ALA A 104 -5.46 29.85 -0.80
C ALA A 104 -6.63 29.37 -1.65
N ILE A 105 -6.44 29.31 -2.98
CA ILE A 105 -7.45 28.84 -3.91
C ILE A 105 -7.00 27.52 -4.52
N VAL A 106 -7.90 26.53 -4.53
CA VAL A 106 -7.70 25.27 -5.21
C VAL A 106 -8.61 25.23 -6.43
N VAL A 107 -8.05 24.86 -7.57
CA VAL A 107 -8.74 24.81 -8.86
C VAL A 107 -8.64 23.41 -9.45
N SER A 108 -9.77 22.87 -9.88
CA SER A 108 -9.84 21.63 -10.65
C SER A 108 -11.06 21.62 -11.56
N ASP A 109 -11.01 20.92 -12.68
CA ASP A 109 -12.18 20.82 -13.57
C ASP A 109 -13.33 20.00 -12.95
N ALA A 110 -12.99 19.08 -12.02
CA ALA A 110 -13.94 18.19 -11.36
C ALA A 110 -14.87 18.90 -10.37
N PHE A 111 -14.38 19.91 -9.65
CA PHE A 111 -15.14 20.65 -8.63
C PHE A 111 -15.17 22.17 -8.83
N GLY A 112 -14.32 22.73 -9.70
CA GLY A 112 -14.19 24.16 -9.95
C GLY A 112 -13.15 24.85 -9.06
N ARG A 113 -13.44 26.08 -8.63
CA ARG A 113 -12.58 26.88 -7.74
C ARG A 113 -13.13 26.83 -6.32
N VAL A 114 -12.30 26.48 -5.35
CA VAL A 114 -12.66 26.36 -3.94
C VAL A 114 -11.61 27.07 -3.09
N ALA A 115 -12.05 27.88 -2.14
CA ALA A 115 -11.17 28.54 -1.18
C ALA A 115 -10.88 27.60 0.00
N VAL A 116 -9.60 27.40 0.30
CA VAL A 116 -9.14 26.69 1.49
C VAL A 116 -8.72 27.68 2.56
N GLN A 117 -9.05 27.38 3.81
CA GLN A 117 -8.88 28.28 4.94
C GLN A 117 -7.82 27.76 5.90
N PRO A 118 -7.06 28.64 6.57
CA PRO A 118 -6.13 28.26 7.62
C PRO A 118 -6.84 27.53 8.76
N GLN A 119 -6.35 26.33 9.08
CA GLN A 119 -6.78 25.49 10.18
C GLN A 119 -5.55 24.80 10.78
N HIS A 120 -5.22 25.14 12.04
CA HIS A 120 -4.11 24.54 12.79
C HIS A 120 -2.75 24.55 12.05
N GLY A 121 -2.46 25.63 11.32
CA GLY A 121 -1.19 25.79 10.59
C GLY A 121 -1.15 25.11 9.22
N LEU A 122 -2.25 24.52 8.76
CA LEU A 122 -2.43 24.04 7.38
C LEU A 122 -3.64 24.69 6.74
N LEU A 123 -3.74 24.63 5.42
CA LEU A 123 -4.92 25.05 4.68
C LEU A 123 -5.85 23.85 4.52
N THR A 124 -7.12 23.99 4.90
CA THR A 124 -8.11 22.93 4.71
C THR A 124 -9.38 23.46 4.09
N GLY A 125 -10.07 22.58 3.38
CA GLY A 125 -11.38 22.89 2.83
C GLY A 125 -12.09 21.63 2.36
N THR A 126 -13.33 21.80 1.94
CA THR A 126 -14.12 20.74 1.33
C THR A 126 -14.60 21.20 -0.04
N ALA A 127 -14.59 20.28 -1.00
CA ALA A 127 -15.05 20.54 -2.35
C ALA A 127 -16.03 19.45 -2.77
N GLN A 128 -17.14 19.84 -3.41
CA GLN A 128 -18.07 18.89 -4.00
C GLN A 128 -17.69 18.62 -5.45
N VAL A 129 -17.56 17.35 -5.82
CA VAL A 129 -17.37 16.96 -7.21
C VAL A 129 -18.69 17.11 -7.96
N LYS A 130 -18.66 17.74 -9.14
CA LYS A 130 -19.87 17.95 -9.96
C LYS A 130 -20.53 16.61 -10.32
N ASP A 131 -21.86 16.55 -10.27
CA ASP A 131 -22.63 15.31 -10.55
C ASP A 131 -22.48 14.79 -11.98
N ARG A 132 -22.26 15.70 -12.95
CA ARG A 132 -22.13 15.37 -14.38
C ARG A 132 -20.69 15.37 -14.88
N VAL A 133 -19.70 15.23 -13.98
CA VAL A 133 -18.31 15.11 -14.39
C VAL A 133 -18.06 13.74 -15.03
N LEU A 134 -17.23 13.69 -16.07
CA LEU A 134 -16.83 12.41 -16.66
C LEU A 134 -15.88 11.67 -15.69
N PRO A 135 -15.84 10.34 -15.72
CA PRO A 135 -14.80 9.58 -15.03
C PRO A 135 -13.45 9.79 -15.71
N GLY A 136 -12.41 10.01 -14.92
CA GLY A 136 -11.09 10.31 -15.43
C GLY A 136 -10.13 10.76 -14.33
N SER A 137 -8.89 11.04 -14.73
CA SER A 137 -7.90 11.68 -13.87
C SER A 137 -7.98 13.19 -14.05
N TYR A 138 -8.22 13.91 -12.96
CA TYR A 138 -8.35 15.35 -12.92
C TYR A 138 -7.18 15.97 -12.16
N ARG A 139 -6.57 16.98 -12.76
CA ARG A 139 -5.52 17.74 -12.08
C ARG A 139 -6.17 18.68 -11.07
N VAL A 140 -5.61 18.71 -9.87
CA VAL A 140 -5.97 19.62 -8.79
C VAL A 140 -4.79 20.55 -8.59
N LYS A 141 -4.98 21.84 -8.87
CA LYS A 141 -3.95 22.87 -8.75
C LYS A 141 -4.23 23.71 -7.51
N LEU A 142 -3.24 23.84 -6.65
CA LEU A 142 -3.21 24.81 -5.56
C LEU A 142 -2.55 26.10 -6.06
N GLU A 143 -3.19 27.24 -5.77
CA GLU A 143 -2.67 28.57 -6.03
C GLU A 143 -2.53 29.30 -4.69
N CYS A 144 -1.28 29.44 -4.23
CA CYS A 144 -0.94 30.21 -3.04
C CYS A 144 -0.89 31.71 -3.38
N ARG A 145 -1.12 32.57 -2.39
CA ARG A 145 -1.02 34.04 -2.55
C ARG A 145 0.40 34.51 -2.89
N GLY A 146 1.42 33.76 -2.48
CA GLY A 146 2.83 34.04 -2.79
C GLY A 146 3.27 33.66 -4.21
N GLY A 147 2.35 33.14 -5.04
CA GLY A 147 2.64 32.71 -6.41
C GLY A 147 3.15 31.27 -6.52
N GLU A 148 3.35 30.58 -5.39
CA GLU A 148 3.68 29.16 -5.41
C GLU A 148 2.47 28.32 -5.82
N THR A 149 2.74 27.27 -6.57
CA THR A 149 1.70 26.34 -7.02
C THR A 149 2.13 24.91 -6.78
N ALA A 150 1.21 24.09 -6.28
CA ALA A 150 1.36 22.65 -6.22
C ALA A 150 0.26 22.00 -7.04
N SER A 151 0.51 20.80 -7.58
CA SER A 151 -0.52 20.05 -8.28
C SER A 151 -0.54 18.60 -7.85
N THR A 152 -1.74 18.06 -7.66
CA THR A 152 -2.00 16.66 -7.36
C THR A 152 -3.08 16.11 -8.31
N MET A 153 -3.29 14.80 -8.30
CA MET A 153 -4.24 14.13 -9.18
C MET A 153 -5.41 13.56 -8.36
N LEU A 154 -6.63 13.88 -8.79
CA LEU A 154 -7.87 13.31 -8.27
C LEU A 154 -8.45 12.36 -9.31
N GLN A 155 -8.70 11.12 -8.91
CA GLN A 155 -9.31 10.11 -9.77
C GLN A 155 -10.82 10.08 -9.56
N VAL A 156 -11.58 10.44 -10.59
CA VAL A 156 -13.03 10.26 -10.59
C VAL A 156 -13.35 8.95 -11.27
N VAL A 157 -13.97 8.04 -10.52
CA VAL A 157 -14.37 6.73 -11.02
C VAL A 157 -15.88 6.70 -11.27
N ARG A 158 -16.33 5.91 -12.25
CA ARG A 158 -17.75 5.51 -12.27
C ARG A 158 -18.02 4.73 -10.99
N THR A 159 -19.23 4.84 -10.46
CA THR A 159 -19.76 3.94 -9.44
C THR A 159 -19.84 2.52 -10.02
N VAL A 160 -18.70 1.87 -10.18
CA VAL A 160 -18.62 0.43 -10.31
C VAL A 160 -18.43 -0.05 -8.88
N LYS A 161 -19.39 -0.81 -8.38
CA LYS A 161 -19.27 -1.51 -7.11
C LYS A 161 -17.88 -2.16 -7.09
N PRO A 162 -16.98 -1.84 -6.13
CA PRO A 162 -15.68 -2.47 -6.06
C PRO A 162 -15.94 -3.98 -6.05
N SER A 163 -15.59 -4.65 -7.15
CA SER A 163 -15.68 -6.10 -7.17
C SER A 163 -14.74 -6.53 -6.05
N ARG A 164 -15.31 -7.15 -5.00
CA ARG A 164 -14.56 -7.64 -3.85
C ARG A 164 -13.27 -8.24 -4.41
N GLY A 165 -12.14 -7.68 -4.02
CA GLY A 165 -10.85 -8.17 -4.48
C GLY A 165 -10.82 -9.69 -4.35
N PRO A 166 -10.12 -10.41 -5.24
CA PRO A 166 -9.98 -11.84 -5.12
C PRO A 166 -9.72 -12.16 -3.65
N ALA A 167 -10.53 -13.03 -3.07
CA ALA A 167 -10.39 -13.42 -1.69
C ALA A 167 -9.09 -14.22 -1.53
N THR A 168 -7.95 -13.58 -1.74
CA THR A 168 -6.65 -13.99 -1.23
C THR A 168 -6.68 -13.64 0.26
N GLY A 169 -7.66 -14.22 0.96
CA GLY A 169 -7.54 -14.54 2.37
C GLY A 169 -6.41 -15.55 2.49
N PHE A 170 -5.17 -15.07 2.40
CA PHE A 170 -3.99 -15.79 2.88
C PHE A 170 -3.82 -15.59 4.40
N GLY A 171 -4.90 -15.31 5.13
CA GLY A 171 -4.99 -15.48 6.57
C GLY A 171 -5.52 -16.87 6.88
N GLY A 172 -4.66 -17.89 6.89
CA GLY A 172 -5.08 -19.26 7.22
C GLY A 172 -4.04 -20.36 7.00
N GLY A 173 -2.90 -20.05 6.39
CA GLY A 173 -1.84 -21.03 6.08
C GLY A 173 -1.00 -21.53 7.26
N ALA A 174 -1.53 -21.54 8.49
CA ALA A 174 -0.87 -22.19 9.63
C ALA A 174 -1.83 -22.98 10.53
N GLY A 175 -3.10 -23.13 10.15
CA GLY A 175 -4.14 -23.74 11.01
C GLY A 175 -4.74 -25.06 10.53
N GLY A 176 -4.63 -25.39 9.24
CA GLY A 176 -5.61 -26.28 8.58
C GLY A 176 -5.41 -27.79 8.76
N VAL A 177 -4.19 -28.26 9.04
CA VAL A 177 -3.92 -29.70 9.27
C VAL A 177 -2.94 -29.96 10.40
N ALA A 178 -2.04 -29.00 10.67
CA ALA A 178 -1.05 -29.13 11.73
C ALA A 178 -1.63 -28.74 13.10
N SER A 179 -2.45 -27.67 13.22
CA SER A 179 -2.94 -27.22 14.54
C SER A 179 -3.94 -28.18 15.19
N GLY A 180 -4.75 -28.86 14.39
CA GLY A 180 -5.66 -29.91 14.87
C GLY A 180 -4.96 -31.17 15.35
N LEU A 181 -3.70 -31.41 14.92
CA LEU A 181 -2.87 -32.54 15.34
C LEU A 181 -1.77 -32.14 16.34
N LEU A 182 -1.34 -30.88 16.35
CA LEU A 182 -0.31 -30.33 17.26
C LEU A 182 -0.86 -30.14 18.67
N LEU A 183 -2.12 -29.74 18.84
CA LEU A 183 -2.74 -29.69 20.18
C LEU A 183 -2.89 -31.08 20.81
N PRO A 184 -3.55 -32.07 20.18
CA PRO A 184 -3.65 -33.41 20.76
C PRO A 184 -2.33 -34.20 20.71
N GLY A 185 -1.55 -34.07 19.63
CA GLY A 185 -0.27 -34.76 19.47
C GLY A 185 0.84 -34.23 20.40
N GLY A 186 0.90 -32.92 20.61
CA GLY A 186 1.81 -32.31 21.58
C GLY A 186 1.48 -32.72 23.02
N LEU A 187 0.20 -32.85 23.36
CA LEU A 187 -0.26 -33.32 24.67
C LEU A 187 0.09 -34.80 24.89
N ALA A 188 -0.12 -35.66 23.88
CA ALA A 188 0.22 -37.08 23.97
C ALA A 188 1.73 -37.28 24.20
N LEU A 189 2.58 -36.52 23.49
CA LEU A 189 4.03 -36.59 23.65
C LEU A 189 4.50 -36.15 25.05
N THR A 190 3.91 -35.08 25.60
CA THR A 190 4.27 -34.61 26.95
C THR A 190 3.86 -35.60 28.04
N VAL A 191 2.65 -36.16 27.95
CA VAL A 191 2.20 -37.18 28.93
C VAL A 191 3.08 -38.42 28.87
N THR A 192 3.42 -38.89 27.66
CA THR A 192 4.26 -40.09 27.49
C THR A 192 5.67 -39.85 28.05
N GLY A 193 6.27 -38.69 27.78
CA GLY A 193 7.57 -38.32 28.34
C GLY A 193 7.59 -38.30 29.87
N LEU A 194 6.51 -37.78 30.49
CA LEU A 194 6.39 -37.66 31.94
C LEU A 194 6.25 -39.04 32.62
N VAL A 195 5.50 -39.96 32.03
CA VAL A 195 5.37 -41.35 32.51
C VAL A 195 6.71 -42.09 32.40
N VAL A 196 7.40 -41.98 31.27
CA VAL A 196 8.72 -42.61 31.09
C VAL A 196 9.75 -42.04 32.07
N TRP A 197 9.73 -40.72 32.30
CA TRP A 197 10.59 -40.07 33.26
C TRP A 197 10.31 -40.54 34.70
N PHE A 198 9.05 -40.59 35.12
CA PHE A 198 8.66 -41.09 36.44
C PHE A 198 9.04 -42.56 36.65
N ALA A 199 8.80 -43.39 35.63
CA ALA A 199 9.24 -44.78 35.66
C ALA A 199 10.76 -44.85 35.80
N ALA A 200 11.51 -44.09 35.00
CA ALA A 200 12.97 -44.01 35.08
C ALA A 200 13.51 -43.48 36.42
N ALA A 201 12.80 -42.55 37.07
CA ALA A 201 13.16 -42.03 38.39
C ALA A 201 12.92 -43.09 39.48
N ARG A 202 11.81 -43.83 39.43
CA ARG A 202 11.54 -44.92 40.39
C ARG A 202 12.57 -46.05 40.33
N ARG A 203 13.00 -46.47 39.13
CA ARG A 203 14.06 -47.51 39.02
C ARG A 203 15.41 -47.04 39.51
N ARG A 204 15.70 -45.72 39.41
CA ARG A 204 16.95 -45.14 39.96
C ARG A 204 16.90 -44.96 41.49
N GLY A 205 15.72 -44.84 42.09
CA GLY A 205 15.55 -44.79 43.54
C GLY A 205 15.50 -46.15 44.24
N ALA A 206 15.38 -47.25 43.49
CA ALA A 206 15.30 -48.61 44.04
C ALA A 206 16.65 -49.38 44.00
N GLY A 207 17.74 -48.69 43.68
CA GLY A 207 19.09 -49.25 43.60
C GLY A 207 20.13 -48.49 44.43
N GLY A 208 19.69 -47.79 45.49
CA GLY A 208 20.55 -47.16 46.50
C GLY A 208 20.37 -47.84 47.85
#